data_AF-A0A8I0L8Y1-F1
#
_entry.id   AF-A0A8I0L8Y1-F1
#
_cell.length_a   1.000
_cell.length_b   1.000
_cell.length_c   1.000
_cell.angle_alpha   90.00
_cell.angle_beta   90.00
_cell.angle_gamma   90.00
#
_symmetry.space_group_name_H-M   'P 1'
#
loop_
_entity.id
_entity.type
_entity.pdbx_description
1 polymer ?
#
loop_
_entity_poly.entity_id
_entity_poly.type
_entity_poly.pdbx_seq_one_letter_code
_entity_poly.pdbx_strand_id
1 'polypeptide(L)'
;VLPAGAAADVRMRIINSDGSEAEMCGNGIRCFARYVYEQGIVRRSAFAVETLAGVVRPQLLLEDGRVSAVRVDMGVPLLERRDI
;
A
#
# COMPACT_ATOMS: atom_id res chain seq x y z
N VAL A 1 0.10 -1.66 12.41
CA VAL A 1 1.13 -1.14 11.47
C VAL A 1 2.48 -1.62 11.94
N LEU A 2 3.33 -2.13 11.05
CA LEU A 2 4.67 -2.58 11.40
C LEU A 2 5.70 -1.46 11.20
N PRO A 3 6.77 -1.40 12.01
CA PRO A 3 7.88 -0.50 11.75
C PRO A 3 8.47 -0.82 10.37
N ALA A 4 8.71 0.23 9.59
CA ALA A 4 9.28 0.14 8.26
C ALA A 4 10.82 0.24 8.30
N GLY A 5 11.48 -0.25 7.27
CA GLY A 5 12.89 0.04 7.03
C GLY A 5 13.13 1.51 6.68
N ALA A 6 14.40 1.93 6.58
CA ALA A 6 14.79 3.33 6.38
C ALA A 6 14.20 4.01 5.11
N ALA A 7 13.72 3.22 4.14
CA ALA A 7 13.20 3.70 2.87
C ALA A 7 11.66 3.84 2.82
N ALA A 8 10.95 3.51 3.90
CA ALA A 8 9.49 3.52 3.94
C ALA A 8 8.95 4.08 5.26
N ASP A 9 7.68 4.49 5.23
CA ASP A 9 7.04 5.14 6.38
C ASP A 9 6.28 4.15 7.24
N VAL A 10 5.73 3.14 6.59
CA VAL A 10 4.95 2.05 7.20
C VAL A 10 5.18 0.76 6.42
N ARG A 11 5.10 -0.38 7.10
CA ARG A 11 5.17 -1.70 6.46
C ARG A 11 3.83 -2.43 6.53
N MET A 12 3.45 -3.04 5.42
CA MET A 12 2.24 -3.86 5.27
C MET A 12 2.61 -5.32 5.03
N ARG A 13 1.88 -6.23 5.68
CA ARG A 13 1.90 -7.68 5.42
C ARG A 13 0.48 -8.13 5.17
N ILE A 14 0.29 -9.02 4.20
CA ILE A 14 -1.03 -9.57 3.84
C ILE A 14 -0.98 -11.07 4.05
N ILE A 15 -1.75 -11.57 5.00
CA ILE A 15 -1.91 -13.00 5.22
C ILE A 15 -3.24 -13.41 4.59
N ASN A 16 -3.19 -14.30 3.60
CA ASN A 16 -4.35 -14.86 2.94
C ASN A 16 -5.15 -15.75 3.92
N SER A 17 -6.39 -16.08 3.54
CA SER A 17 -7.27 -16.93 4.35
C SER A 17 -6.73 -18.36 4.55
N ASP A 18 -5.86 -18.82 3.65
CA ASP A 18 -5.17 -20.11 3.74
C ASP A 18 -3.87 -20.05 4.58
N GLY A 19 -3.51 -18.88 5.11
CA GLY A 19 -2.31 -18.65 5.91
C GLY A 19 -1.05 -18.32 5.11
N SER A 20 -1.10 -18.37 3.77
CA SER A 20 0.01 -17.92 2.94
C SER A 20 0.19 -16.39 3.00
N GLU A 21 1.42 -15.89 2.82
CA GLU A 21 1.68 -14.45 2.76
C GLU A 21 1.66 -13.98 1.31
N ALA A 22 0.77 -13.04 0.99
CA ALA A 22 0.68 -12.45 -0.34
C ALA A 22 1.67 -11.30 -0.50
N GLU A 23 2.29 -11.22 -1.68
CA GLU A 23 3.28 -10.19 -1.95
C GLU A 23 2.66 -8.79 -2.02
N MET A 24 1.49 -8.69 -2.65
CA MET A 24 0.74 -7.46 -2.83
C MET A 24 -0.74 -7.74 -3.10
N CYS A 25 -1.61 -6.79 -2.74
CA CYS A 25 -3.02 -6.79 -3.15
C CYS A 25 -3.47 -5.34 -3.32
N GLY A 26 -3.86 -4.98 -4.55
CA GLY A 26 -4.27 -3.60 -4.88
C GLY A 26 -5.43 -3.10 -4.02
N ASN A 27 -6.39 -3.96 -3.67
CA ASN A 27 -7.46 -3.61 -2.74
C ASN A 27 -6.93 -3.38 -1.32
N GLY A 28 -6.10 -4.32 -0.84
CA GLY A 28 -5.52 -4.26 0.50
C GLY A 28 -4.72 -2.99 0.74
N ILE A 29 -3.84 -2.62 -0.19
CA ILE A 29 -2.99 -1.43 -0.06
C ILE A 29 -3.79 -0.13 -0.05
N ARG A 30 -4.91 -0.04 -0.79
CA ARG A 30 -5.81 1.12 -0.76
C ARG A 30 -6.50 1.26 0.60
N CYS A 31 -7.04 0.16 1.12
CA CYS A 31 -7.67 0.15 2.44
C CYS A 31 -6.65 0.50 3.55
N PHE A 32 -5.46 -0.07 3.45
CA PHE A 32 -4.37 0.20 4.39
C PHE A 32 -3.94 1.67 4.34
N ALA A 33 -3.77 2.25 3.15
CA ALA A 33 -3.37 3.65 3.00
C ALA A 33 -4.38 4.62 3.65
N ARG A 34 -5.68 4.37 3.46
CA ARG A 34 -6.73 5.13 4.14
C ARG A 34 -6.65 4.96 5.66
N TYR A 35 -6.52 3.73 6.14
CA TYR A 35 -6.42 3.41 7.57
C TYR A 35 -5.27 4.16 8.25
N VAL A 36 -4.05 4.11 7.70
CA VAL A 36 -2.90 4.76 8.34
C VAL A 36 -3.03 6.29 8.40
N TYR A 37 -3.72 6.89 7.44
CA TYR A 37 -4.01 8.32 7.45
C TYR A 37 -5.10 8.69 8.46
N GLU A 38 -6.22 7.97 8.47
CA GLU A 38 -7.33 8.22 9.41
C GLU A 38 -6.93 7.96 10.87
N GLN A 39 -5.99 7.05 11.13
CA GLN A 39 -5.43 6.82 12.46
C GLN A 39 -4.31 7.80 12.84
N GLY A 40 -3.97 8.74 11.96
CA GLY A 40 -2.93 9.75 12.20
C GLY A 40 -1.51 9.19 12.29
N ILE A 41 -1.28 7.96 11.83
CA ILE A 41 0.03 7.30 11.79
C ILE A 41 0.90 7.98 10.73
N VAL A 42 0.29 8.33 9.59
CA VAL A 42 0.91 9.17 8.56
C VAL A 42 -0.04 10.33 8.26
N ARG A 43 0.47 11.57 8.25
CA ARG A 43 -0.37 12.78 8.06
C ARG A 43 -0.27 13.42 6.67
N ARG A 44 0.51 12.84 5.78
CA ARG A 44 0.66 13.29 4.38
C ARG A 44 -0.23 12.46 3.46
N SER A 45 -0.68 13.09 2.38
CA SER A 45 -1.55 12.45 1.38
C SER A 45 -0.81 11.48 0.45
N ALA A 46 0.52 11.49 0.42
CA ALA A 46 1.32 10.52 -0.30
C ALA A 46 2.49 10.05 0.57
N PHE A 47 2.75 8.75 0.61
CA PHE A 47 3.76 8.15 1.49
C PHE A 47 4.24 6.82 0.95
N ALA A 48 5.37 6.33 1.47
CA ALA A 48 5.97 5.06 1.08
C ALA A 48 5.49 3.93 1.99
N VAL A 49 4.97 2.86 1.38
CA VAL A 49 4.57 1.63 2.06
C VAL A 49 5.49 0.51 1.62
N GLU A 50 6.19 -0.10 2.57
CA GLU A 50 6.96 -1.31 2.33
C GLU A 50 6.02 -2.52 2.23
N THR A 51 6.12 -3.25 1.12
CA THR A 51 5.43 -4.52 0.87
C THR A 51 6.46 -5.59 0.48
N LEU A 52 6.04 -6.85 0.40
CA LEU A 52 6.91 -7.91 -0.10
C LEU A 52 7.27 -7.74 -1.58
N ALA A 53 6.38 -7.14 -2.39
CA ALA A 53 6.65 -6.76 -3.77
C ALA A 53 7.51 -5.48 -3.92
N GLY A 54 8.07 -4.95 -2.83
CA GLY A 54 8.84 -3.71 -2.79
C GLY A 54 8.06 -2.51 -2.26
N VAL A 55 8.61 -1.31 -2.45
CA VAL A 55 8.02 -0.07 -1.92
C VAL A 55 6.97 0.48 -2.89
N VAL A 56 5.74 0.65 -2.39
CA VAL A 56 4.60 1.23 -3.12
C VAL A 56 4.29 2.62 -2.57
N ARG A 57 3.87 3.55 -3.43
CA ARG A 57 3.53 4.93 -3.05
C ARG A 57 2.06 5.25 -3.32
N PRO A 58 1.14 4.89 -2.41
CA PRO A 58 -0.25 5.31 -2.52
C PRO A 58 -0.39 6.84 -2.40
N GLN A 59 -1.36 7.38 -3.13
CA GLN A 59 -1.78 8.78 -3.07
C GLN A 59 -3.26 8.85 -2.67
N LEU A 60 -3.53 9.51 -1.55
CA LEU A 60 -4.86 9.81 -1.05
C LEU A 60 -5.41 11.04 -1.77
N LEU A 61 -6.64 10.92 -2.27
CA LEU A 61 -7.43 12.03 -2.76
C LEU A 61 -8.33 12.47 -1.61
N LEU A 62 -8.24 13.74 -1.24
CA LEU A 62 -8.94 14.30 -0.09
C LEU A 62 -10.03 15.26 -0.56
N GLU A 63 -11.21 15.13 0.02
CA GLU A 63 -12.35 16.04 -0.12
C GLU A 63 -12.81 16.42 1.29
N ASP A 64 -12.87 17.72 1.58
CA ASP A 64 -13.24 18.25 2.91
C ASP A 64 -12.45 17.61 4.08
N GLY A 65 -11.16 17.36 3.86
CA GLY A 65 -10.27 16.75 4.85
C GLY A 65 -10.47 15.24 5.07
N ARG A 66 -11.36 14.59 4.31
CA ARG A 66 -11.64 13.15 4.35
C ARG A 66 -11.10 12.46 3.10
N VAL A 67 -10.72 11.19 3.23
CA VAL A 67 -10.26 10.39 2.09
C VAL A 67 -11.46 10.01 1.22
N SER A 68 -11.55 10.56 0.01
CA SER A 68 -12.57 10.19 -0.98
C SER A 68 -12.15 9.02 -1.87
N ALA A 69 -10.86 8.95 -2.22
CA ALA A 69 -10.30 7.88 -3.04
C ALA A 69 -8.81 7.65 -2.74
N VAL A 70 -8.29 6.52 -3.22
CA VAL A 70 -6.86 6.19 -3.14
C VAL A 70 -6.38 5.75 -4.52
N ARG A 71 -5.41 6.49 -5.07
CA ARG A 71 -4.67 6.13 -6.28
C ARG A 71 -3.44 5.34 -5.90
N VAL A 72 -3.17 4.27 -6.65
CA VAL A 72 -1.98 3.42 -6.46
C VAL A 72 -1.42 3.13 -7.83
N ASP A 73 -0.12 3.37 -8.00
CA ASP A 73 0.61 2.88 -9.16
C ASP A 73 0.89 1.39 -8.95
N MET A 74 0.38 0.55 -9.87
CA MET A 74 0.54 -0.90 -9.83
C MET A 74 1.73 -1.36 -10.68
N GLY A 75 2.49 -0.42 -11.26
CA GLY A 75 3.58 -0.70 -12.18
C GLY A 75 3.08 -1.13 -13.56
N VAL A 76 4.02 -1.68 -14.34
CA VAL A 76 3.78 -2.16 -15.70
C VAL A 76 3.46 -3.66 -15.64
N PRO A 77 2.43 -4.15 -16.35
CA PRO A 77 2.12 -5.57 -16.40
C PRO A 77 3.24 -6.36 -17.08
N LEU A 78 3.55 -7.54 -16.55
CA LEU A 78 4.41 -8.52 -17.21
C LEU A 78 3.54 -9.37 -18.15
N LEU A 79 3.89 -9.40 -19.43
CA LEU A 79 3.06 -9.99 -20.49
C LEU A 79 3.64 -11.30 -21.03
N GLU A 80 4.94 -11.52 -20.88
CA GLU A 80 5.63 -12.71 -21.37
C GLU A 80 5.62 -13.81 -20.30
N ARG A 81 5.41 -15.07 -20.70
CA ARG A 81 5.37 -16.19 -19.74
C ARG A 81 6.66 -16.40 -18.96
N ARG A 82 7.81 -16.04 -19.54
CA ARG A 82 9.12 -16.16 -18.89
C ARG A 82 9.32 -15.15 -17.75
N ASP A 83 8.48 -14.12 -17.70
CA ASP A 83 8.56 -13.03 -16.73
C ASP A 83 7.53 -13.18 -15.60
N ILE A 84 6.67 -14.22 -15.64
CA ILE A 84 5.61 -14.51 -14.64
C ILE A 84 6.00 -15.70 -13.78
#